data_AF-A0A7K0GP06-F1
#
_entry.id   AF-A0A7K0GP06-F1
#
_cell.length_a   1.000
_cell.length_b   1.000
_cell.length_c   1.000
_cell.angle_alpha   90.00
_cell.angle_beta   90.00
_cell.angle_gamma   90.00
#
_symmetry.space_group_name_H-M   'P 1'
#
loop_
_entity.id
_entity.type
_entity.pdbx_description
1 polymer ?
#
loop_
_entity_poly.entity_id
_entity_poly.type
_entity_poly.pdbx_seq_one_letter_code
_entity_poly.pdbx_strand_id
1 'polypeptide(L)'
;MSKETQLKVEAIKNGTVIDHIPANIGIKVLKLFDMHNSNQRVTIGLNLPSSALGGKDLLKIENVFITEEQASKLALYAPHATVNQIED
;
A
#
# COMPACT_ATOMS: atom_id res chain seq x y z
N MET A 1 -10.14 -26.58 5.84
CA MET A 1 -10.69 -25.59 4.90
C MET A 1 -9.82 -24.36 4.96
N SER A 2 -8.97 -24.17 3.95
CA SER A 2 -8.18 -22.95 3.79
C SER A 2 -9.16 -21.78 3.69
N LYS A 3 -9.20 -20.93 4.72
CA LYS A 3 -9.84 -19.63 4.58
C LYS A 3 -9.05 -18.91 3.50
N GLU A 4 -9.60 -18.87 2.29
CA GLU A 4 -9.19 -17.86 1.33
C GLU A 4 -9.33 -16.52 2.04
N THR A 5 -8.21 -15.92 2.42
CA THR A 5 -8.16 -14.51 2.76
C THR A 5 -8.48 -13.78 1.48
N GLN A 6 -9.77 -13.71 1.13
CA GLN A 6 -10.28 -12.76 0.17
C GLN A 6 -9.81 -11.39 0.67
N LEU A 7 -8.84 -10.81 -0.04
CA LEU A 7 -8.50 -9.42 0.14
C LEU A 7 -9.81 -8.65 -0.07
N LYS A 8 -10.28 -7.93 0.96
CA LYS A 8 -11.51 -7.13 0.90
C LYS A 8 -11.44 -5.96 -0.09
N VAL A 9 -10.37 -5.89 -0.88
CA VAL A 9 -9.99 -4.77 -1.73
C VAL A 9 -9.57 -5.30 -3.08
N GLU A 10 -10.24 -4.81 -4.12
CA GLU A 10 -10.05 -5.21 -5.51
C GLU A 10 -8.60 -5.07 -5.98
N ALA A 11 -8.16 -5.94 -6.89
CA ALA A 11 -6.88 -5.80 -7.56
C ALA A 11 -6.90 -4.55 -8.47
N ILE A 12 -5.73 -3.94 -8.67
CA ILE A 12 -5.54 -2.85 -9.65
C ILE A 12 -4.92 -3.40 -10.93
N LYS A 13 -5.14 -2.71 -12.05
CA LYS A 13 -4.60 -3.10 -13.35
C LYS A 13 -3.22 -2.51 -13.62
N ASN A 14 -3.01 -1.23 -13.32
CA ASN A 14 -1.73 -0.54 -13.51
C ASN A 14 -1.46 0.38 -12.33
N GLY A 15 -0.21 0.42 -11.86
CA GLY A 15 0.26 1.33 -10.80
C GLY A 15 0.96 0.60 -9.65
N THR A 16 1.01 1.21 -8.46
CA THR A 16 1.75 0.69 -7.31
C THR A 16 0.83 0.14 -6.22
N VAL A 17 1.18 -1.03 -5.70
CA VAL A 17 0.65 -1.59 -4.45
C VAL A 17 1.74 -1.57 -3.38
N ILE A 18 1.48 -0.86 -2.28
CA ILE A 18 2.35 -0.82 -1.09
C ILE A 18 1.68 -1.64 0.01
N ASP A 19 2.21 -2.83 0.26
CA ASP A 19 1.74 -3.75 1.29
C ASP A 19 2.70 -3.78 2.48
N HIS A 20 2.26 -4.38 3.59
CA HIS A 20 3.05 -4.52 4.82
C HIS A 20 3.45 -3.17 5.44
N ILE A 21 2.63 -2.13 5.24
CA ILE A 21 2.77 -0.88 5.96
C ILE A 21 2.40 -1.15 7.43
N PRO A 22 3.17 -0.68 8.43
CA PRO A 22 2.77 -0.81 9.83
C PRO A 22 1.39 -0.19 10.08
N ALA A 23 0.60 -0.79 10.97
CA ALA A 23 -0.72 -0.29 11.31
C ALA A 23 -0.67 1.19 11.76
N ASN A 24 -1.67 1.97 11.32
CA ASN A 24 -1.81 3.41 11.57
C ASN A 24 -0.80 4.33 10.85
N ILE A 25 -0.01 3.79 9.92
CA ILE A 25 0.97 4.56 9.12
C ILE A 25 0.45 4.82 7.69
N GLY A 26 -0.56 4.09 7.21
CA GLY A 26 -1.07 4.19 5.84
C GLY A 26 -1.48 5.60 5.42
N ILE A 27 -2.12 6.36 6.32
CA ILE A 27 -2.51 7.76 6.03
C ILE A 27 -1.27 8.67 5.89
N LYS A 28 -0.20 8.42 6.65
CA LYS A 28 1.05 9.18 6.51
C LYS A 28 1.71 8.87 5.18
N VAL A 29 1.71 7.61 4.75
CA VAL A 29 2.24 7.19 3.45
C VAL A 29 1.44 7.81 2.29
N LEU A 30 0.11 7.84 2.40
CA LEU A 30 -0.76 8.53 1.43
C LEU A 30 -0.35 10.01 1.27
N LYS A 31 -0.08 10.71 2.38
CA LYS A 31 0.37 12.10 2.38
C LYS A 31 1.80 12.27 1.88
N LEU A 32 2.70 11.35 2.23
CA LEU A 32 4.11 11.36 1.79
C LEU A 32 4.22 11.39 0.26
N PHE A 33 3.33 10.68 -0.43
CA PHE A 33 3.27 10.64 -1.89
C PHE A 33 2.28 11.64 -2.49
N ASP A 34 1.72 12.55 -1.68
CA ASP A 34 0.72 13.54 -2.09
C ASP A 34 -0.52 12.96 -2.81
N MET A 35 -0.86 11.70 -2.51
CA MET A 35 -1.95 10.99 -3.20
C MET A 35 -3.34 11.41 -2.72
N HIS A 36 -3.43 12.09 -1.57
CA HIS A 36 -4.68 12.68 -1.07
C HIS A 36 -5.17 13.89 -1.89
N ASN A 37 -4.28 14.55 -2.65
CA ASN A 37 -4.62 15.65 -3.55
C ASN A 37 -4.63 15.22 -5.03
N SER A 38 -4.37 13.94 -5.29
CA SER A 38 -4.32 13.38 -6.64
C SER A 38 -5.72 13.06 -7.16
N ASN A 39 -5.88 13.12 -8.49
CA ASN A 39 -7.09 12.63 -9.18
C ASN A 39 -7.03 11.12 -9.48
N GLN A 40 -5.95 10.44 -9.10
CA GLN A 40 -5.80 9.00 -9.31
C GLN A 40 -6.69 8.22 -8.34
N ARG A 41 -7.17 7.05 -8.77
CA ARG A 41 -7.92 6.15 -7.91
C ARG A 41 -6.97 5.57 -6.87
N VAL A 42 -7.32 5.76 -5.59
CA VAL A 42 -6.55 5.25 -4.45
C VAL A 42 -7.45 4.40 -3.58
N THR A 43 -6.96 3.22 -3.20
CA THR A 43 -7.59 2.38 -2.18
C THR A 43 -6.68 2.28 -0.96
N ILE A 44 -7.22 2.57 0.22
CA ILE A 44 -6.51 2.43 1.49
C ILE A 44 -7.21 1.40 2.39
N GLY A 45 -6.45 0.40 2.82
CA GLY A 45 -6.86 -0.53 3.86
C GLY A 45 -6.13 -0.20 5.15
N LEU A 46 -6.87 -0.02 6.24
CA LEU A 46 -6.32 0.34 7.55
C LEU A 46 -6.59 -0.77 8.56
N ASN A 47 -5.61 -1.07 9.42
CA ASN A 47 -5.72 -2.07 10.48
C ASN A 47 -6.20 -3.44 9.98
N LEU A 48 -5.75 -3.83 8.79
CA LEU A 48 -6.04 -5.13 8.22
C LEU A 48 -5.33 -6.22 9.02
N PRO A 49 -5.97 -7.40 9.21
CA PRO A 49 -5.32 -8.53 9.86
C PRO A 49 -4.08 -8.94 9.05
N SER A 50 -2.96 -9.14 9.75
CA SER A 50 -1.70 -9.57 9.15
C SER A 50 -1.11 -10.72 9.95
N SER A 51 -0.84 -11.86 9.30
CA SER A 51 -0.16 -12.98 9.95
C SER A 51 1.28 -12.64 10.35
N ALA A 52 1.94 -11.75 9.60
CA ALA A 52 3.32 -11.35 9.83
C ALA A 52 3.48 -10.22 10.86
N LEU A 53 2.51 -9.29 10.94
CA LEU A 53 2.61 -8.05 11.75
C LEU A 53 1.54 -7.94 12.85
N GLY A 54 0.61 -8.88 12.95
CA GLY A 54 -0.61 -8.75 13.76
C GLY A 54 -1.66 -7.86 13.09
N GLY A 55 -1.26 -6.63 12.72
CA GLY A 55 -2.06 -5.69 11.94
C GLY A 55 -1.20 -4.91 10.93
N LYS A 56 -1.77 -4.58 9.78
CA LYS A 56 -1.09 -3.82 8.72
C LYS A 56 -2.01 -2.84 8.02
N ASP A 57 -1.41 -1.85 7.39
CA ASP A 57 -2.07 -1.01 6.41
C ASP A 57 -1.63 -1.42 4.99
N LEU A 58 -2.44 -1.05 4.01
CA LEU A 58 -2.25 -1.32 2.58
C LEU A 58 -2.64 -0.09 1.78
N LEU A 59 -1.84 0.26 0.78
CA LEU A 59 -2.13 1.34 -0.15
C LEU A 59 -2.04 0.83 -1.59
N LYS A 60 -3.08 1.08 -2.39
CA LYS A 60 -3.09 0.83 -3.83
C LYS A 60 -3.31 2.14 -4.56
N ILE A 61 -2.45 2.47 -5.51
CA ILE A 61 -2.50 3.71 -6.29
C ILE A 61 -2.51 3.34 -7.76
N GLU A 62 -3.54 3.74 -8.49
CA GLU A 62 -3.61 3.47 -9.92
C GLU A 62 -2.79 4.46 -10.74
N ASN A 63 -2.17 3.93 -11.80
CA ASN A 63 -1.41 4.68 -12.81
C ASN A 63 -0.27 5.54 -12.24
N VAL A 64 0.21 5.23 -11.04
CA VAL A 64 1.36 5.87 -10.41
C VAL A 64 2.35 4.79 -10.05
N PHE A 65 3.60 5.01 -10.43
CA PHE A 65 4.71 4.11 -10.16
C PHE A 65 5.68 4.79 -9.19
N ILE A 66 5.83 4.21 -8.00
CA ILE A 66 6.74 4.73 -6.96
C ILE A 66 8.19 4.51 -7.37
N THR A 67 9.00 5.57 -7.38
CA THR A 67 10.43 5.50 -7.72
C THR A 67 11.27 4.92 -6.58
N GLU A 68 12.50 4.51 -6.86
CA GLU A 68 13.44 4.03 -5.82
C GLU A 68 13.71 5.10 -4.75
N GLU A 69 13.78 6.38 -5.13
CA GLU A 69 13.96 7.49 -4.19
C GLU A 69 12.74 7.63 -3.26
N GLN A 70 11.53 7.51 -3.82
CA GLN A 70 10.29 7.54 -3.05
C GLN A 70 10.17 6.31 -2.14
N ALA A 71 10.57 5.13 -2.61
CA ALA A 71 10.64 3.91 -1.79
C ALA A 71 11.66 4.04 -0.65
N SER A 72 12.79 4.71 -0.89
CA SER A 72 13.78 5.02 0.15
C SER A 72 13.20 5.92 1.24
N LYS A 73 12.39 6.92 0.86
CA LYS A 73 11.66 7.78 1.82
C LYS A 73 10.61 6.99 2.60
N LEU A 74 9.91 6.05 1.94
CA LEU A 74 8.96 5.14 2.60
C LEU A 74 9.63 4.28 3.67
N ALA A 75 10.85 3.80 3.42
CA ALA A 75 11.57 2.93 4.36
C ALA A 75 11.82 3.58 5.73
N LEU A 76 11.85 4.92 5.82
CA LEU A 76 11.93 5.65 7.09
C LEU A 76 10.68 5.47 7.97
N TYR A 77 9.53 5.19 7.35
CA TYR A 77 8.25 4.99 8.04
C TYR A 77 7.84 3.52 8.09
N ALA A 78 8.20 2.75 7.07
CA ALA A 78 7.78 1.37 6.86
C ALA A 78 8.92 0.56 6.22
N PRO A 79 9.99 0.24 6.96
CA PRO A 79 11.18 -0.41 6.42
C PRO A 79 10.92 -1.84 5.89
N HIS A 80 9.81 -2.45 6.30
CA HIS A 80 9.39 -3.78 5.89
C HIS A 80 8.21 -3.75 4.90
N ALA A 81 7.82 -2.56 4.42
CA ALA A 81 6.80 -2.46 3.39
C ALA A 81 7.30 -3.05 2.06
N THR A 82 6.39 -3.68 1.34
CA THR A 82 6.62 -4.22 0.00
C THR A 82 6.01 -3.28 -1.02
N VAL A 83 6.82 -2.78 -1.95
CA VAL A 83 6.35 -1.96 -3.08
C VAL A 83 6.29 -2.86 -4.31
N ASN A 84 5.09 -3.14 -4.80
CA ASN A 84 4.86 -3.92 -6.00
C ASN A 84 4.40 -2.99 -7.12
N GLN A 85 5.08 -3.04 -8.26
CA GLN A 85 4.62 -2.40 -9.48
C GLN A 85 3.75 -3.38 -10.26
N ILE A 86 2.53 -2.97 -10.58
CA ILE A 86 1.58 -3.75 -11.37
C ILE A 86 1.52 -3.12 -12.75
N GLU A 87 1.87 -3.92 -13.75
CA GLU A 87 1.79 -3.59 -15.17
C GLU A 87 1.09 -4.76 -15.86
N ASP A 88 0.11 -4.44 -16.69
CA ASP A 88 -0.70 -5.40 -17.45
C ASP A 88 -0.29 -5.38 -18.93
#